data_AF-A0A1M2V863-F1
#
_entry.id   AF-A0A1M2V863-F1
#
_cell.length_a   1.000
_cell.length_b   1.000
_cell.length_c   1.000
_cell.angle_alpha   90.00
_cell.angle_beta   90.00
_cell.angle_gamma   90.00
#
_symmetry.space_group_name_H-M   'P 1'
#
loop_
_entity.id
_entity.type
_entity.pdbx_description
1 polymer ?
#
loop_
_entity_poly.entity_id
_entity_poly.type
_entity_poly.pdbx_seq_one_letter_code
_entity_poly.pdbx_strand_id
1 'polypeptide(L)'
;MALYTPSFPESARVSSFMGRINAAHGLSLTTYHELYKWSTQNIDQFWSAVWDDTGIVGHKGSHVVDREAQPPENPAWFIEAKVNYAENMLRCRSPDKTALVQAIEPEPNHPNPEFRRVSYAELYALVSDIVSAFLAHGLKPGDRIASYSSNCVENVAACLACAAIGCIWVSAAADFGAEGVFERLEQVQPRLIISVDAVVYNAKVHAHLPKLRTLLAKLSDRAQLRPEVVIIRHPFVASSRNDWDPSWIDWADLAAEGQAKKLGRTADGEIEWRRLDFNWPLGWMMWNFLVSGLSIGCTLVLYDGSPLHDPAYLWRLVDELGITIFGTSAKYIDQLALTDTGGTDICSLFAGMCSALPVFRGEIQCRLLGMAVEAFTPTGAAARADEPGELVCLKPFPCMPAGFWPLAGYGSAEAVEAASKRYQDAYFSEFKGVWCECSSRDAAVELTGGGFTSLRRRRPRGPHHYHAFASRERRWTDHARAERRRPVRDHPAIPICALSPPFSARLAPGVDRTRPSGIREGCASGQLRYTT
;
A
#
# COMPACT_ATOMS: atom_id res chain seq x y z
N MET A 1 -24.69 17.87 -8.04
CA MET A 1 -23.84 19.08 -8.19
C MET A 1 -22.46 18.73 -7.65
N ALA A 2 -21.38 19.16 -8.29
CA ALA A 2 -20.03 18.90 -7.80
C ALA A 2 -19.82 19.53 -6.42
N LEU A 3 -19.10 18.83 -5.53
CA LEU A 3 -18.64 19.35 -4.24
C LEU A 3 -17.47 20.32 -4.43
N TYR A 4 -16.64 20.05 -5.44
CA TYR A 4 -15.49 20.87 -5.81
C TYR A 4 -15.24 20.75 -7.32
N THR A 5 -14.78 21.84 -7.93
CA THR A 5 -14.30 21.87 -9.32
C THR A 5 -12.93 22.56 -9.32
N PRO A 6 -11.88 21.97 -9.90
CA PRO A 6 -10.56 22.59 -9.94
C PRO A 6 -10.59 23.88 -10.76
N SER A 7 -9.94 24.93 -10.25
CA SER A 7 -9.97 26.25 -10.88
C SER A 7 -9.05 26.39 -12.10
N PHE A 8 -8.06 25.51 -12.24
CA PHE A 8 -7.05 25.53 -13.31
C PHE A 8 -6.66 24.11 -13.75
N PRO A 9 -7.55 23.32 -14.37
CA PRO A 9 -7.26 21.92 -14.72
C PRO A 9 -6.10 21.77 -15.72
N GLU A 10 -5.89 22.74 -16.59
CA GLU A 10 -4.73 22.85 -17.49
C GLU A 10 -3.37 22.90 -16.78
N SER A 11 -3.29 23.31 -15.50
CA SER A 11 -2.02 23.30 -14.75
C SER A 11 -1.64 21.92 -14.19
N ALA A 12 -2.51 20.92 -14.30
CA ALA A 12 -2.24 19.56 -13.81
C ALA A 12 -1.20 18.84 -14.69
N ARG A 13 -0.34 18.00 -14.09
CA ARG A 13 0.67 17.21 -14.83
C ARG A 13 0.06 16.34 -15.94
N VAL A 14 -1.16 15.83 -15.73
CA VAL A 14 -1.89 15.03 -16.74
C VAL A 14 -2.18 15.83 -18.02
N SER A 15 -2.42 17.14 -17.91
CA SER A 15 -2.65 18.04 -19.04
C SER A 15 -1.36 18.25 -19.85
N SER A 16 -0.21 18.37 -19.16
CA SER A 16 1.10 18.40 -19.83
C SER A 16 1.47 17.06 -20.49
N PHE A 17 1.12 15.93 -19.86
CA PHE A 17 1.32 14.60 -20.43
C PHE A 17 0.45 14.37 -21.67
N MET A 18 -0.83 14.77 -21.62
CA MET A 18 -1.73 14.74 -22.78
C MET A 18 -1.17 15.55 -23.96
N GLY A 19 -0.57 16.71 -23.70
CA GLY A 19 0.14 17.51 -24.71
C GLY A 19 1.31 16.76 -25.36
N ARG A 20 2.08 15.98 -24.58
CA ARG A 20 3.17 15.13 -25.11
C ARG A 20 2.65 13.97 -25.94
N ILE A 21 1.58 13.30 -25.51
CA ILE A 21 0.90 12.24 -26.28
C ILE A 21 0.38 12.79 -27.61
N ASN A 22 -0.28 13.95 -27.59
CA ASN A 22 -0.76 14.63 -28.81
C ASN A 22 0.38 14.91 -29.79
N ALA A 23 1.50 15.46 -29.31
CA ALA A 23 2.67 15.75 -30.14
C ALA A 23 3.35 14.49 -30.70
N ALA A 24 3.49 13.43 -29.89
CA ALA A 24 4.18 12.20 -30.27
C ALA A 24 3.38 11.33 -31.27
N HIS A 25 2.05 11.32 -31.15
CA HIS A 25 1.16 10.45 -31.93
C HIS A 25 0.30 11.19 -32.97
N GLY A 26 0.47 12.51 -33.12
CA GLY A 26 -0.31 13.32 -34.07
C GLY A 26 -1.79 13.45 -33.69
N LEU A 27 -2.10 13.42 -32.39
CA LEU A 27 -3.47 13.43 -31.86
C LEU A 27 -3.89 14.83 -31.41
N SER A 28 -5.19 15.01 -31.19
CA SER A 28 -5.80 16.26 -30.70
C SER A 28 -6.75 15.97 -29.53
N LEU A 29 -6.29 15.20 -28.56
CA LEU A 29 -7.03 14.88 -27.33
C LEU A 29 -7.19 16.16 -26.50
N THR A 30 -8.42 16.45 -26.08
CA THR A 30 -8.78 17.68 -25.34
C THR A 30 -9.28 17.40 -23.92
N THR A 31 -9.74 16.18 -23.65
CA THR A 31 -10.30 15.79 -22.35
C THR A 31 -9.60 14.56 -21.76
N TYR A 32 -9.64 14.44 -20.42
CA TYR A 32 -9.18 13.24 -19.71
C TYR A 32 -9.86 11.97 -20.22
N HIS A 33 -11.15 12.04 -20.60
CA HIS A 33 -11.90 10.89 -21.10
C HIS A 33 -11.42 10.40 -22.47
N GLU A 34 -11.00 11.31 -23.35
CA GLU A 34 -10.37 10.97 -24.63
C GLU A 34 -9.00 10.33 -24.41
N LEU A 35 -8.18 10.90 -23.51
CA LEU A 35 -6.89 10.30 -23.11
C LEU A 35 -7.07 8.91 -22.47
N TYR A 36 -8.08 8.74 -21.61
CA TYR A 36 -8.44 7.45 -21.01
C TYR A 36 -8.78 6.42 -22.10
N LYS A 37 -9.70 6.74 -23.03
CA LYS A 37 -10.05 5.85 -24.15
C LYS A 37 -8.82 5.48 -24.99
N TRP A 38 -7.98 6.46 -25.32
CA TRP A 38 -6.76 6.19 -26.08
C TRP A 38 -5.81 5.27 -25.31
N SER A 39 -5.62 5.49 -24.01
CA SER A 39 -4.70 4.72 -23.15
C SER A 39 -5.10 3.25 -22.99
N THR A 40 -6.40 2.93 -23.03
CA THR A 40 -6.91 1.56 -22.88
C THR A 40 -7.02 0.82 -24.21
N GLN A 41 -7.03 1.54 -25.34
CA GLN A 41 -6.99 0.99 -26.69
C GLN A 41 -5.55 0.77 -27.21
N ASN A 42 -4.59 1.58 -26.76
CA ASN A 42 -3.19 1.56 -27.23
C ASN A 42 -2.23 1.32 -26.05
N ILE A 43 -2.47 0.24 -25.30
CA ILE A 43 -1.80 -0.04 -24.02
C ILE A 43 -0.27 -0.05 -24.13
N ASP A 44 0.29 -0.59 -25.20
CA ASP A 44 1.74 -0.63 -25.47
C ASP A 44 2.33 0.77 -25.69
N GLN A 45 1.71 1.60 -26.54
CA GLN A 45 2.14 2.98 -26.78
C GLN A 45 2.00 3.84 -25.52
N PHE A 46 0.88 3.70 -24.82
CA PHE A 46 0.61 4.40 -23.57
C PHE A 46 1.65 4.06 -22.50
N TRP A 47 1.88 2.77 -22.20
CA TRP A 47 2.83 2.39 -21.16
C TRP A 47 4.29 2.67 -21.57
N SER A 48 4.63 2.65 -22.87
CA SER A 48 5.93 3.16 -23.36
C SER A 48 6.10 4.65 -23.06
N ALA A 49 5.07 5.46 -23.32
CA ALA A 49 5.10 6.89 -23.04
C ALA A 49 5.12 7.21 -21.54
N VAL A 50 4.45 6.41 -20.69
CA VAL A 50 4.52 6.53 -19.23
C VAL A 50 5.94 6.27 -18.71
N TRP A 51 6.65 5.28 -19.25
CA TRP A 51 8.05 5.03 -18.92
C TRP A 51 8.93 6.25 -19.21
N ASP A 52 8.78 6.82 -20.40
CA ASP A 52 9.58 7.96 -20.86
C ASP A 52 9.24 9.24 -20.07
N ASP A 53 7.96 9.43 -19.71
CA ASP A 53 7.48 10.58 -18.92
C ASP A 53 7.98 10.57 -17.47
N THR A 54 7.97 9.37 -16.85
CA THR A 54 8.48 9.17 -15.48
C THR A 54 10.02 9.12 -15.43
N GLY A 55 10.66 8.89 -16.57
CA GLY A 55 12.11 8.81 -16.72
C GLY A 55 12.71 7.67 -15.90
N ILE A 56 12.12 6.48 -16.00
CA ILE A 56 12.58 5.28 -15.30
C ILE A 56 14.03 4.96 -15.71
N VAL A 57 14.89 4.79 -14.70
CA VAL A 57 16.29 4.39 -14.87
C VAL A 57 16.36 2.89 -15.10
N GLY A 58 16.86 2.50 -16.26
CA GLY A 58 17.05 1.12 -16.67
C GLY A 58 17.14 0.98 -18.19
N HIS A 59 17.20 -0.26 -18.67
CA HIS A 59 16.96 -0.56 -20.08
C HIS A 59 15.44 -0.75 -20.28
N LYS A 60 14.82 -0.07 -21.24
CA LYS A 60 13.39 -0.24 -21.59
C LYS A 60 13.16 -1.38 -22.59
N GLY A 61 14.06 -1.50 -23.57
CA GLY A 61 13.83 -2.34 -24.75
C GLY A 61 12.82 -1.76 -25.73
N SER A 62 12.40 -2.60 -26.67
CA SER A 62 11.50 -2.28 -27.79
C SER A 62 10.08 -2.83 -27.58
N HIS A 63 9.95 -4.02 -26.99
CA HIS A 63 8.66 -4.63 -26.68
C HIS A 63 8.09 -4.10 -25.35
N VAL A 64 6.80 -3.75 -25.34
CA VAL A 64 6.08 -3.32 -24.13
C VAL A 64 5.14 -4.41 -23.64
N VAL A 65 4.16 -4.80 -24.45
CA VAL A 65 3.20 -5.89 -24.18
C VAL A 65 2.58 -6.33 -25.50
N ASP A 66 2.11 -7.57 -25.58
CA ASP A 66 1.19 -7.97 -26.65
C ASP A 66 -0.17 -7.28 -26.47
N ARG A 67 -0.64 -6.60 -27.52
CA ARG A 67 -1.91 -5.86 -27.54
C ARG A 67 -3.13 -6.79 -27.51
N GLU A 68 -3.00 -7.98 -28.09
CA GLU A 68 -4.11 -8.92 -28.29
C GLU A 68 -4.28 -9.88 -27.11
N ALA A 69 -3.24 -10.02 -26.28
CA ALA A 69 -3.24 -10.87 -25.10
C ALA A 69 -4.34 -10.49 -24.09
N GLN A 70 -4.93 -11.51 -23.46
CA GLN A 70 -6.00 -11.35 -22.48
C GLN A 70 -5.46 -11.36 -21.04
N PRO A 71 -6.13 -10.71 -20.06
CA PRO A 71 -5.74 -10.77 -18.66
C PRO A 71 -5.43 -12.17 -18.09
N PRO A 72 -6.18 -13.26 -18.39
CA PRO A 72 -5.86 -14.59 -17.86
C PRO A 72 -4.53 -15.17 -18.35
N GLU A 73 -3.98 -14.68 -19.46
CA GLU A 73 -2.69 -15.11 -20.02
C GLU A 73 -1.50 -14.47 -19.28
N ASN A 74 -1.76 -13.40 -18.50
CA ASN A 74 -0.77 -12.62 -17.75
C ASN A 74 0.50 -12.29 -18.57
N PRO A 75 0.37 -11.58 -19.71
CA PRO A 75 1.47 -11.35 -20.63
C PRO A 75 2.61 -10.57 -19.98
N ALA A 76 3.84 -10.98 -20.28
CA ALA A 76 5.03 -10.35 -19.71
C ALA A 76 5.22 -8.92 -20.25
N TRP A 77 5.27 -7.96 -19.34
CA TRP A 77 5.54 -6.56 -19.65
C TRP A 77 7.04 -6.31 -19.81
N PHE A 78 7.42 -5.46 -20.77
CA PHE A 78 8.79 -5.02 -21.04
C PHE A 78 9.83 -6.16 -20.98
N ILE A 79 9.66 -7.20 -21.80
CA ILE A 79 10.45 -8.46 -21.74
C ILE A 79 11.97 -8.28 -21.90
N GLU A 80 12.42 -7.19 -22.50
CA GLU A 80 13.83 -6.83 -22.67
C GLU A 80 14.35 -5.89 -21.56
N ALA A 81 13.47 -5.42 -20.67
CA ALA A 81 13.81 -4.40 -19.70
C ALA A 81 14.60 -4.95 -18.53
N LYS A 82 15.57 -4.14 -18.08
CA LYS A 82 16.37 -4.38 -16.88
C LYS A 82 16.34 -3.13 -16.01
N VAL A 83 15.66 -3.22 -14.87
CA VAL A 83 15.43 -2.12 -13.92
C VAL A 83 15.77 -2.56 -12.51
N ASN A 84 16.08 -1.60 -11.64
CA ASN A 84 16.10 -1.84 -10.21
C ASN A 84 15.15 -0.86 -9.50
N TYR A 85 14.30 -1.37 -8.61
CA TYR A 85 13.33 -0.55 -7.88
C TYR A 85 14.03 0.46 -6.96
N ALA A 86 15.02 0.01 -6.19
CA ALA A 86 15.75 0.87 -5.27
C ALA A 86 16.59 1.94 -5.99
N GLU A 87 17.20 1.62 -7.13
CA GLU A 87 17.86 2.60 -8.01
C GLU A 87 16.91 3.73 -8.43
N ASN A 88 15.64 3.40 -8.74
CA ASN A 88 14.63 4.37 -9.14
C ASN A 88 14.07 5.18 -7.95
N MET A 89 13.95 4.59 -6.77
CA MET A 89 13.54 5.31 -5.55
C MET A 89 14.64 6.24 -5.07
N LEU A 90 15.87 5.76 -5.13
CA LEU A 90 17.08 6.50 -4.80
C LEU A 90 17.60 7.16 -6.08
N ARG A 91 16.83 8.06 -6.68
CA ARG A 91 17.33 8.98 -7.74
C ARG A 91 17.85 10.29 -7.16
N CYS A 92 17.22 10.80 -6.10
CA CYS A 92 17.72 11.97 -5.39
C CYS A 92 18.89 11.59 -4.46
N ARG A 93 19.92 12.44 -4.38
CA ARG A 93 21.14 12.28 -3.57
C ARG A 93 21.46 13.51 -2.70
N SER A 94 20.56 14.49 -2.64
CA SER A 94 20.85 15.76 -1.97
C SER A 94 21.03 15.56 -0.46
N PRO A 95 22.12 16.09 0.14
CA PRO A 95 22.29 16.08 1.60
C PRO A 95 21.34 17.06 2.29
N ASP A 96 20.99 18.17 1.63
CA ASP A 96 20.14 19.23 2.19
C ASP A 96 18.64 18.87 2.18
N LYS A 97 18.26 17.83 1.42
CA LYS A 97 16.87 17.43 1.22
C LYS A 97 16.50 16.22 2.05
N THR A 98 15.56 16.39 2.97
CA THR A 98 14.96 15.30 3.75
C THR A 98 14.25 14.29 2.85
N ALA A 99 14.61 13.02 2.96
CA ALA A 99 13.95 11.88 2.33
C ALA A 99 12.84 11.32 3.24
N LEU A 100 13.16 11.11 4.52
CA LEU A 100 12.27 10.48 5.50
C LEU A 100 12.15 11.33 6.78
N VAL A 101 10.95 11.40 7.33
CA VAL A 101 10.65 11.95 8.66
C VAL A 101 9.91 10.87 9.44
N GLN A 102 10.55 10.30 10.45
CA GLN A 102 9.91 9.35 11.36
C GLN A 102 9.30 10.11 12.54
N ALA A 103 8.01 9.89 12.76
CA ALA A 103 7.22 10.39 13.87
C ALA A 103 6.63 9.21 14.65
N ILE A 104 6.75 9.24 15.98
CA ILE A 104 6.24 8.18 16.85
C ILE A 104 5.11 8.78 17.69
N GLU A 105 4.08 7.98 17.98
CA GLU A 105 3.02 8.36 18.90
C GLU A 105 3.58 8.75 20.28
N PRO A 106 3.14 9.90 20.87
CA PRO A 106 3.51 10.27 22.23
C PRO A 106 3.02 9.25 23.26
N GLU A 107 3.81 9.05 24.32
CA GLU A 107 3.43 8.21 25.45
C GLU A 107 3.73 8.93 26.79
N PRO A 108 3.12 8.53 27.93
CA PRO A 108 3.21 9.29 29.18
C PRO A 108 4.62 9.68 29.67
N ASN A 109 5.65 8.88 29.36
CA ASN A 109 7.05 9.19 29.72
C ASN A 109 7.78 10.00 28.63
N HIS A 110 7.29 9.96 27.38
CA HIS A 110 7.80 10.73 26.23
C HIS A 110 6.65 11.50 25.55
N PRO A 111 6.12 12.57 26.19
CA PRO A 111 4.92 13.27 25.72
C PRO A 111 5.15 14.14 24.48
N ASN A 112 6.42 14.46 24.16
CA ASN A 112 6.83 15.19 22.96
C ASN A 112 8.01 14.46 22.30
N PRO A 113 7.76 13.38 21.55
CA PRO A 113 8.81 12.61 20.90
C PRO A 113 9.45 13.40 19.75
N GLU A 114 10.78 13.44 19.67
CA GLU A 114 11.49 14.14 18.60
C GLU A 114 11.34 13.44 17.25
N PHE A 115 11.11 14.22 16.18
CA PHE A 115 11.09 13.68 14.82
C PHE A 115 12.50 13.41 14.31
N ARG A 116 12.79 12.13 14.04
CA ARG A 116 14.01 11.73 13.35
C ARG A 116 13.88 12.04 11.86
N ARG A 117 14.73 12.94 11.37
CA ARG A 117 14.81 13.33 9.95
C ARG A 117 16.04 12.70 9.33
N VAL A 118 15.91 12.23 8.09
CA VAL A 118 16.99 11.59 7.32
C VAL A 118 16.98 12.15 5.90
N SER A 119 18.12 12.68 5.45
CA SER A 119 18.32 13.20 4.10
C SER A 119 18.40 12.09 3.04
N TYR A 120 18.31 12.47 1.75
CA TYR A 120 18.55 11.52 0.66
C TYR A 120 19.99 10.98 0.65
N ALA A 121 20.98 11.78 1.07
CA ALA A 121 22.36 11.31 1.19
C ALA A 121 22.53 10.29 2.32
N GLU A 122 21.97 10.55 3.51
CA GLU A 122 22.02 9.63 4.65
C GLU A 122 21.23 8.34 4.38
N LEU A 123 20.05 8.43 3.77
CA LEU A 123 19.28 7.26 3.36
C LEU A 123 20.06 6.41 2.35
N TYR A 124 20.75 7.06 1.39
CA TYR A 124 21.57 6.34 0.42
C TYR A 124 22.76 5.62 1.07
N ALA A 125 23.47 6.30 1.97
CA ALA A 125 24.57 5.71 2.74
C ALA A 125 24.09 4.49 3.55
N LEU A 126 23.00 4.63 4.30
CA LEU A 126 22.41 3.55 5.08
C LEU A 126 22.01 2.36 4.20
N VAL A 127 21.35 2.59 3.06
CA VAL A 127 21.00 1.51 2.11
C VAL A 127 22.26 0.85 1.56
N SER A 128 23.32 1.60 1.25
CA SER A 128 24.60 1.06 0.76
C SER A 128 25.35 0.23 1.81
N ASP A 129 25.24 0.58 3.09
CA ASP A 129 25.78 -0.21 4.19
C ASP A 129 24.96 -1.50 4.39
N ILE A 130 23.62 -1.43 4.39
CA ILE A 130 22.76 -2.63 4.52
C ILE A 130 22.86 -3.56 3.32
N VAL A 131 23.04 -3.06 2.09
CA VAL A 131 23.36 -3.88 0.90
C VAL A 131 24.66 -4.68 1.12
N SER A 132 25.71 -4.02 1.59
CA SER A 132 26.98 -4.66 1.91
C SER A 132 26.83 -5.76 2.98
N ALA A 133 26.04 -5.49 4.02
CA ALA A 133 25.73 -6.46 5.07
C ALA A 133 24.94 -7.66 4.53
N PHE A 134 23.86 -7.45 3.77
CA PHE A 134 23.07 -8.53 3.17
C PHE A 134 23.91 -9.43 2.26
N LEU A 135 24.85 -8.86 1.48
CA LEU A 135 25.80 -9.63 0.67
C LEU A 135 26.82 -10.38 1.54
N ALA A 136 27.23 -9.82 2.69
CA ALA A 136 28.12 -10.47 3.65
C ALA A 136 27.48 -11.70 4.34
N HIS A 137 26.17 -11.63 4.63
CA HIS A 137 25.33 -12.75 5.04
C HIS A 137 25.01 -13.72 3.87
N GLY A 138 25.56 -13.47 2.69
CA GLY A 138 25.48 -14.34 1.52
C GLY A 138 24.10 -14.41 0.89
N LEU A 139 23.23 -13.41 1.10
CA LEU A 139 21.92 -13.30 0.48
C LEU A 139 22.06 -13.14 -1.05
N LYS A 140 21.16 -13.80 -1.79
CA LYS A 140 21.18 -13.88 -3.24
C LYS A 140 19.83 -13.46 -3.84
N PRO A 141 19.77 -13.03 -5.11
CA PRO A 141 18.50 -12.74 -5.76
C PRO A 141 17.54 -13.93 -5.68
N GLY A 142 16.29 -13.65 -5.39
CA GLY A 142 15.28 -14.69 -5.11
C GLY A 142 15.26 -15.24 -3.69
N ASP A 143 16.25 -14.93 -2.83
CA ASP A 143 16.10 -15.12 -1.38
C ASP A 143 15.00 -14.18 -0.86
N ARG A 144 14.16 -14.67 0.07
CA ARG A 144 13.10 -13.87 0.68
C ARG A 144 13.60 -13.24 1.98
N ILE A 145 13.46 -11.93 2.09
CA ILE A 145 13.68 -11.18 3.34
C ILE A 145 12.31 -10.78 3.87
N ALA A 146 12.00 -11.22 5.07
CA ALA A 146 10.74 -10.91 5.74
C ALA A 146 10.92 -9.78 6.75
N SER A 147 9.97 -8.86 6.79
CA SER A 147 9.85 -7.84 7.83
C SER A 147 8.63 -8.13 8.71
N TYR A 148 8.84 -8.13 10.02
CA TYR A 148 7.81 -8.16 11.05
C TYR A 148 8.05 -6.99 11.99
N SER A 149 7.79 -5.79 11.47
CA SER A 149 8.34 -4.51 11.95
C SER A 149 7.26 -3.43 12.00
N SER A 150 7.64 -2.27 12.56
CA SER A 150 6.85 -1.04 12.52
C SER A 150 7.27 -0.09 11.38
N ASN A 151 6.68 1.10 11.33
CA ASN A 151 6.91 2.10 10.28
C ASN A 151 8.13 3.00 10.60
N CYS A 152 9.32 2.39 10.65
CA CYS A 152 10.59 3.06 10.96
C CYS A 152 11.50 3.23 9.73
N VAL A 153 12.51 4.11 9.84
CA VAL A 153 13.51 4.36 8.78
C VAL A 153 14.24 3.08 8.39
N GLU A 154 14.63 2.27 9.38
CA GLU A 154 15.34 1.00 9.21
C GLU A 154 14.57 0.03 8.31
N ASN A 155 13.24 -0.05 8.49
CA ASN A 155 12.38 -0.90 7.69
C ASN A 155 12.32 -0.44 6.21
N VAL A 156 12.31 0.88 5.97
CA VAL A 156 12.41 1.45 4.60
C VAL A 156 13.78 1.14 3.99
N ALA A 157 14.87 1.37 4.73
CA ALA A 157 16.23 1.12 4.27
C ALA A 157 16.46 -0.36 3.94
N ALA A 158 15.95 -1.28 4.78
CA ALA A 158 16.00 -2.71 4.55
C ALA A 158 15.23 -3.15 3.30
N CYS A 159 14.04 -2.58 3.05
CA CYS A 159 13.27 -2.86 1.83
C CYS A 159 14.01 -2.41 0.57
N LEU A 160 14.59 -1.20 0.60
CA LEU A 160 15.40 -0.69 -0.51
C LEU A 160 16.67 -1.52 -0.71
N ALA A 161 17.37 -1.94 0.34
CA ALA A 161 18.53 -2.80 0.24
C ALA A 161 18.19 -4.21 -0.30
N CYS A 162 17.06 -4.78 0.14
CA CYS A 162 16.51 -6.03 -0.38
C CYS A 162 16.28 -5.96 -1.90
N ALA A 163 15.60 -4.90 -2.35
CA ALA A 163 15.34 -4.65 -3.76
C ALA A 163 16.62 -4.34 -4.56
N ALA A 164 17.61 -3.67 -3.97
CA ALA A 164 18.88 -3.34 -4.62
C ALA A 164 19.70 -4.58 -5.03
N ILE A 165 19.70 -5.63 -4.21
CA ILE A 165 20.39 -6.91 -4.49
C ILE A 165 19.50 -7.94 -5.22
N GLY A 166 18.22 -7.64 -5.40
CA GLY A 166 17.27 -8.51 -6.08
C GLY A 166 16.65 -9.62 -5.21
N CYS A 167 16.72 -9.48 -3.89
CA CYS A 167 15.95 -10.31 -2.98
C CYS A 167 14.45 -9.94 -3.06
N ILE A 168 13.59 -10.82 -2.54
CA ILE A 168 12.14 -10.64 -2.54
C ILE A 168 11.72 -10.16 -1.15
N TRP A 169 11.19 -8.94 -1.08
CA TRP A 169 10.69 -8.36 0.16
C TRP A 169 9.29 -8.85 0.49
N VAL A 170 9.10 -9.32 1.72
CA VAL A 170 7.80 -9.71 2.29
C VAL A 170 7.63 -8.98 3.62
N SER A 171 6.44 -8.47 3.94
CA SER A 171 6.22 -7.70 5.16
C SER A 171 4.90 -8.03 5.86
N ALA A 172 4.93 -7.97 7.18
CA ALA A 172 3.77 -7.99 8.07
C ALA A 172 3.98 -6.91 9.14
N ALA A 173 2.93 -6.15 9.47
CA ALA A 173 3.02 -5.15 10.52
C ALA A 173 3.14 -5.80 11.92
N ALA A 174 3.89 -5.18 12.83
CA ALA A 174 4.10 -5.65 14.21
C ALA A 174 2.79 -5.87 15.01
N ASP A 175 1.68 -5.27 14.60
CA ASP A 175 0.35 -5.47 15.22
C ASP A 175 -0.24 -6.86 14.97
N PHE A 176 0.18 -7.56 13.90
CA PHE A 176 -0.35 -8.89 13.59
C PHE A 176 -0.12 -9.89 14.74
N GLY A 177 -0.96 -10.93 14.76
CA GLY A 177 -0.76 -12.09 15.63
C GLY A 177 0.24 -13.06 15.01
N ALA A 178 1.06 -13.70 15.85
CA ALA A 178 2.12 -14.60 15.40
C ALA A 178 1.62 -15.78 14.52
N GLU A 179 0.38 -16.24 14.66
CA GLU A 179 -0.20 -17.27 13.75
C GLU A 179 -0.40 -16.73 12.33
N GLY A 180 -1.01 -15.55 12.17
CA GLY A 180 -1.23 -14.96 10.84
C GLY A 180 0.07 -14.58 10.13
N VAL A 181 1.13 -14.25 10.89
CA VAL A 181 2.47 -14.07 10.31
C VAL A 181 3.09 -15.42 9.94
N PHE A 182 2.95 -16.44 10.80
CA PHE A 182 3.43 -17.81 10.53
C PHE A 182 2.84 -18.38 9.22
N GLU A 183 1.52 -18.32 9.03
CA GLU A 183 0.83 -18.80 7.82
C GLU A 183 1.39 -18.19 6.52
N ARG A 184 1.91 -16.94 6.59
CA ARG A 184 2.54 -16.25 5.46
C ARG A 184 3.99 -16.68 5.29
N LEU A 185 4.77 -16.68 6.38
CA LEU A 185 6.21 -16.97 6.35
C LEU A 185 6.54 -18.44 6.11
N GLU A 186 5.66 -19.37 6.49
CA GLU A 186 5.77 -20.79 6.13
C GLU A 186 5.72 -21.01 4.62
N GLN A 187 4.86 -20.27 3.90
CA GLN A 187 4.74 -20.37 2.44
C GLN A 187 5.91 -19.71 1.69
N VAL A 188 6.33 -18.52 2.13
CA VAL A 188 7.42 -17.79 1.44
C VAL A 188 8.83 -18.22 1.87
N GLN A 189 8.97 -18.91 3.00
CA GLN A 189 10.22 -19.45 3.53
C GLN A 189 11.36 -18.41 3.54
N PRO A 190 11.30 -17.38 4.40
CA PRO A 190 12.33 -16.33 4.42
C PRO A 190 13.67 -16.89 4.90
N ARG A 191 14.75 -16.32 4.38
CA ARG A 191 16.13 -16.61 4.83
C ARG A 191 16.55 -15.70 5.98
N LEU A 192 16.02 -14.47 6.01
CA LEU A 192 16.27 -13.49 7.06
C LEU A 192 14.95 -12.83 7.46
N ILE A 193 14.74 -12.63 8.76
CA ILE A 193 13.62 -11.89 9.37
C ILE A 193 14.18 -10.63 10.04
N ILE A 194 13.65 -9.48 9.67
CA ILE A 194 13.89 -8.19 10.34
C ILE A 194 12.68 -7.90 11.22
N SER A 195 12.90 -7.56 12.48
CA SER A 195 11.82 -7.27 13.43
C SER A 195 12.19 -6.15 14.37
N VAL A 196 11.21 -5.62 15.09
CA VAL A 196 11.40 -4.65 16.18
C VAL A 196 11.36 -5.35 17.54
N ASP A 197 12.01 -4.75 18.54
CA ASP A 197 11.88 -5.23 19.93
C ASP A 197 10.63 -4.71 20.65
N ALA A 198 10.14 -3.51 20.30
CA ALA A 198 8.91 -2.93 20.77
C ALA A 198 8.24 -1.99 19.75
N VAL A 199 6.97 -1.64 19.98
CA VAL A 199 6.20 -0.62 19.23
C VAL A 199 5.40 0.26 20.18
N VAL A 200 5.13 1.52 19.81
CA VAL A 200 4.11 2.33 20.49
C VAL A 200 2.77 2.12 19.80
N TYR A 201 1.72 1.86 20.58
CA TYR A 201 0.36 1.91 20.09
C TYR A 201 -0.62 2.28 21.21
N ASN A 202 -1.42 3.33 21.01
CA ASN A 202 -2.39 3.85 21.95
C ASN A 202 -1.73 4.35 23.25
N ALA A 203 -0.72 5.22 23.09
CA ALA A 203 0.18 5.78 24.10
C ALA A 203 0.76 4.76 25.08
N LYS A 204 1.03 3.55 24.60
CA LYS A 204 1.65 2.46 25.36
C LYS A 204 2.70 1.77 24.52
N VAL A 205 3.83 1.44 25.14
CA VAL A 205 4.86 0.61 24.51
C VAL A 205 4.52 -0.86 24.71
N HIS A 206 4.48 -1.62 23.61
CA HIS A 206 4.19 -3.05 23.58
C HIS A 206 5.46 -3.82 23.19
N ALA A 207 5.92 -4.72 24.05
CA ALA A 207 7.06 -5.58 23.75
C ALA A 207 6.71 -6.57 22.62
N HIS A 208 7.52 -6.57 21.57
CA HIS A 208 7.29 -7.35 20.35
C HIS A 208 8.06 -8.69 20.35
N LEU A 209 9.22 -8.76 21.03
CA LEU A 209 10.03 -9.98 21.12
C LEU A 209 9.27 -11.26 21.54
N PRO A 210 8.30 -11.26 22.47
CA PRO A 210 7.53 -12.46 22.79
C PRO A 210 6.71 -13.01 21.61
N LYS A 211 6.14 -12.12 20.77
CA LYS A 211 5.45 -12.51 19.52
C LYS A 211 6.45 -13.13 18.54
N LEU A 212 7.63 -12.53 18.39
CA LEU A 212 8.70 -13.01 17.52
C LEU A 212 9.21 -14.40 17.95
N ARG A 213 9.43 -14.63 19.26
CA ARG A 213 9.81 -15.97 19.78
C ARG A 213 8.76 -17.03 19.45
N THR A 214 7.48 -16.70 19.57
CA THR A 214 6.38 -17.62 19.22
C THR A 214 6.31 -17.92 17.72
N LEU A 215 6.59 -16.92 16.87
CA LEU A 215 6.69 -17.10 15.42
C LEU A 215 7.87 -18.01 15.04
N LEU A 216 9.05 -17.73 15.57
CA LEU A 216 10.27 -18.50 15.29
C LEU A 216 10.18 -19.96 15.77
N ALA A 217 9.57 -20.20 16.94
CA ALA A 217 9.30 -21.56 17.42
C ALA A 217 8.42 -22.33 16.41
N LYS A 218 7.31 -21.74 15.94
CA LYS A 218 6.44 -22.39 14.94
C LYS A 218 7.14 -22.64 13.61
N LEU A 219 7.96 -21.69 13.13
CA LEU A 219 8.75 -21.86 11.92
C LEU A 219 9.77 -23.01 12.05
N SER A 220 10.42 -23.15 13.20
CA SER A 220 11.31 -24.29 13.47
C SER A 220 10.55 -25.61 13.60
N ASP A 221 9.46 -25.65 14.36
CA ASP A 221 8.79 -26.89 14.74
C ASP A 221 7.88 -27.47 13.64
N ARG A 222 7.20 -26.61 12.87
CA ARG A 222 6.27 -27.04 11.81
C ARG A 222 6.90 -27.01 10.42
N ALA A 223 7.63 -25.92 10.10
CA ALA A 223 8.19 -25.69 8.76
C ALA A 223 9.68 -26.08 8.63
N GLN A 224 10.35 -26.45 9.73
CA GLN A 224 11.79 -26.75 9.79
C GLN A 224 12.69 -25.57 9.31
N LEU A 225 12.18 -24.34 9.40
CA LEU A 225 12.87 -23.12 8.99
C LEU A 225 13.59 -22.46 10.16
N ARG A 226 14.82 -22.02 9.92
CA ARG A 226 15.65 -21.27 10.88
C ARG A 226 16.23 -20.02 10.19
N PRO A 227 15.41 -19.00 9.93
CA PRO A 227 15.90 -17.76 9.35
C PRO A 227 16.85 -17.04 10.32
N GLU A 228 17.80 -16.30 9.76
CA GLU A 228 18.59 -15.32 10.53
C GLU A 228 17.67 -14.18 11.00
N VAL A 229 17.95 -13.59 12.16
CA VAL A 229 17.06 -12.62 12.81
C VAL A 229 17.82 -11.33 13.11
N VAL A 230 17.30 -10.21 12.62
CA VAL A 230 17.82 -8.87 12.87
C VAL A 230 16.78 -8.08 13.67
N ILE A 231 17.22 -7.43 14.76
CA ILE A 231 16.36 -6.65 15.65
C ILE A 231 16.69 -5.16 15.53
N ILE A 232 15.68 -4.38 15.17
CA ILE A 232 15.65 -2.92 15.24
C ILE A 232 15.18 -2.53 16.64
N ARG A 233 15.98 -1.74 17.36
CA ARG A 233 15.62 -1.24 18.70
C ARG A 233 14.65 -0.07 18.61
N HIS A 234 13.60 -0.10 19.42
CA HIS A 234 12.64 0.99 19.51
C HIS A 234 13.22 2.17 20.32
N PRO A 235 13.10 3.45 19.86
CA PRO A 235 13.77 4.58 20.51
C PRO A 235 13.44 4.81 21.99
N PHE A 236 12.22 4.50 22.44
CA PHE A 236 11.80 4.72 23.84
C PHE A 236 12.02 3.50 24.75
N VAL A 237 12.21 2.31 24.18
CA VAL A 237 12.43 1.07 24.93
C VAL A 237 13.42 0.22 24.15
N ALA A 238 14.69 0.33 24.53
CA ALA A 238 15.67 -0.70 24.22
C ALA A 238 15.49 -1.85 25.22
N SER A 239 15.00 -2.98 24.75
CA SER A 239 15.17 -4.24 25.47
C SER A 239 16.66 -4.53 25.68
N SER A 240 17.04 -5.20 26.77
CA SER A 240 18.46 -5.50 26.99
C SER A 240 18.92 -6.53 25.97
N ARG A 241 20.12 -6.36 25.41
CA ARG A 241 20.72 -7.35 24.51
C ARG A 241 20.84 -8.73 25.17
N ASN A 242 20.88 -8.78 26.50
CA ASN A 242 20.88 -10.01 27.30
C ASN A 242 19.53 -10.75 27.30
N ASP A 243 18.43 -10.08 26.97
CA ASP A 243 17.07 -10.66 26.89
C ASP A 243 16.80 -11.31 25.53
N TRP A 244 17.73 -11.17 24.58
CA TRP A 244 17.63 -11.65 23.21
C TRP A 244 18.20 -13.06 23.08
N ASP A 245 17.89 -13.74 21.99
CA ASP A 245 18.68 -14.92 21.64
C ASP A 245 20.12 -14.49 21.24
N PRO A 246 21.17 -15.22 21.65
CA PRO A 246 22.54 -14.93 21.21
C PRO A 246 22.71 -14.93 19.68
N SER A 247 21.90 -15.71 18.95
CA SER A 247 21.92 -15.79 17.48
C SER A 247 21.31 -14.58 16.77
N TRP A 248 20.54 -13.74 17.47
CA TRP A 248 19.93 -12.55 16.87
C TRP A 248 20.96 -11.44 16.71
N ILE A 249 20.86 -10.67 15.64
CA ILE A 249 21.79 -9.60 15.25
C ILE A 249 21.14 -8.26 15.57
N ASP A 250 21.92 -7.31 16.08
CA ASP A 250 21.45 -5.94 16.23
C ASP A 250 21.48 -5.21 14.88
N TRP A 251 20.45 -4.40 14.59
CA TRP A 251 20.48 -3.54 13.40
C TRP A 251 21.74 -2.65 13.34
N ALA A 252 22.19 -2.12 14.48
CA ALA A 252 23.39 -1.28 14.53
C ALA A 252 24.67 -2.08 14.20
N ASP A 253 24.77 -3.32 14.69
CA ASP A 253 25.90 -4.22 14.40
C ASP A 253 25.90 -4.61 12.91
N LEU A 254 24.73 -4.93 12.35
CA LEU A 254 24.56 -5.24 10.93
C LEU A 254 24.98 -4.06 10.03
N ALA A 255 24.55 -2.84 10.36
CA ALA A 255 24.94 -1.64 9.62
C ALA A 255 26.46 -1.37 9.72
N ALA A 256 27.06 -1.54 10.89
CA ALA A 256 28.50 -1.37 11.10
C ALA A 256 29.32 -2.43 10.34
N GLU A 257 28.87 -3.68 10.29
CA GLU A 257 29.46 -4.73 9.46
C GLU A 257 29.40 -4.36 7.98
N GLY A 258 28.25 -3.86 7.53
CA GLY A 258 28.06 -3.33 6.17
C GLY A 258 29.05 -2.21 5.82
N GLN A 259 29.16 -1.22 6.70
CA GLN A 259 30.07 -0.08 6.58
C GLN A 259 31.55 -0.50 6.54
N ALA A 260 31.92 -1.55 7.28
CA ALA A 260 33.27 -2.09 7.31
C ALA A 260 33.62 -2.91 6.06
N LYS A 261 32.70 -3.78 5.60
CA LYS A 261 32.95 -4.72 4.49
C LYS A 261 32.82 -4.10 3.10
N LYS A 262 31.96 -3.08 2.93
CA LYS A 262 31.72 -2.33 1.68
C LYS A 262 31.49 -3.19 0.42
N LEU A 263 30.84 -4.34 0.56
CA LEU A 263 30.49 -5.24 -0.54
C LEU A 263 29.39 -4.63 -1.42
N GLY A 264 29.33 -5.07 -2.69
CA GLY A 264 28.31 -4.61 -3.64
C GLY A 264 28.43 -3.13 -4.00
N ARG A 265 29.67 -2.62 -4.11
CA ARG A 265 29.97 -1.25 -4.53
C ARG A 265 30.84 -1.22 -5.78
N THR A 266 30.58 -0.25 -6.65
CA THR A 266 31.43 0.05 -7.82
C THR A 266 32.75 0.68 -7.39
N ALA A 267 33.68 0.87 -8.33
CA ALA A 267 34.94 1.57 -8.09
C ALA A 267 34.75 3.01 -7.55
N ASP A 268 33.64 3.66 -7.93
CA ASP A 268 33.27 5.01 -7.49
C ASP A 268 32.54 5.03 -6.13
N GLY A 269 32.27 3.86 -5.54
CA GLY A 269 31.58 3.70 -4.25
C GLY A 269 30.06 3.67 -4.33
N GLU A 270 29.48 3.75 -5.53
CA GLU A 270 28.03 3.59 -5.77
C GLU A 270 27.58 2.14 -5.55
N ILE A 271 26.29 1.92 -5.21
CA ILE A 271 25.71 0.58 -5.10
C ILE A 271 25.74 -0.13 -6.45
N GLU A 272 26.20 -1.38 -6.48
CA GLU A 272 26.14 -2.24 -7.65
C GLU A 272 24.71 -2.79 -7.81
N TRP A 273 23.88 -2.06 -8.56
CA TRP A 273 22.46 -2.36 -8.73
C TRP A 273 22.22 -3.70 -9.46
N ARG A 274 21.56 -4.65 -8.79
CA ARG A 274 21.04 -5.85 -9.42
C ARG A 274 19.81 -5.48 -10.25
N ARG A 275 20.00 -5.05 -11.50
CA ARG A 275 18.88 -4.78 -12.41
C ARG A 275 18.25 -6.11 -12.85
N LEU A 276 16.96 -6.25 -12.60
CA LEU A 276 16.14 -7.45 -12.83
C LEU A 276 15.12 -7.21 -13.93
N ASP A 277 14.48 -8.29 -14.38
CA ASP A 277 13.35 -8.25 -15.29
C ASP A 277 12.17 -7.46 -14.72
N PHE A 278 11.41 -6.78 -15.58
CA PHE A 278 10.33 -5.89 -15.17
C PHE A 278 9.25 -6.60 -14.31
N ASN A 279 8.93 -7.85 -14.63
CA ASN A 279 7.88 -8.64 -13.95
C ASN A 279 8.36 -9.29 -12.64
N TRP A 280 9.43 -8.79 -12.02
CA TRP A 280 9.94 -9.31 -10.75
C TRP A 280 8.99 -8.99 -9.58
N PRO A 281 8.70 -9.95 -8.67
CA PRO A 281 7.70 -9.76 -7.64
C PRO A 281 8.12 -8.72 -6.58
N LEU A 282 7.20 -7.79 -6.30
CA LEU A 282 7.28 -6.81 -5.22
C LEU A 282 6.05 -6.97 -4.31
N GLY A 283 6.25 -7.04 -2.98
CA GLY A 283 5.21 -7.42 -2.02
C GLY A 283 4.61 -6.28 -1.20
N TRP A 284 3.28 -6.33 -1.01
CA TRP A 284 2.38 -5.40 -0.27
C TRP A 284 2.31 -3.96 -0.79
N MET A 285 1.28 -3.20 -0.35
CA MET A 285 0.70 -2.13 -1.19
C MET A 285 0.77 -0.70 -0.64
N MET A 286 0.02 -0.30 0.39
CA MET A 286 -0.01 1.13 0.81
C MET A 286 1.36 1.64 1.23
N TRP A 287 2.13 0.84 1.96
CA TRP A 287 3.46 1.22 2.41
C TRP A 287 4.46 1.30 1.25
N ASN A 288 4.40 0.36 0.30
CA ASN A 288 5.22 0.37 -0.90
C ASN A 288 4.85 1.54 -1.84
N PHE A 289 3.58 1.94 -1.89
CA PHE A 289 3.15 3.15 -2.58
C PHE A 289 3.73 4.42 -1.94
N LEU A 290 3.76 4.49 -0.60
CA LEU A 290 4.44 5.57 0.12
C LEU A 290 5.95 5.59 -0.20
N VAL A 291 6.65 4.45 -0.08
CA VAL A 291 8.08 4.31 -0.44
C VAL A 291 8.32 4.71 -1.91
N SER A 292 7.37 4.43 -2.80
CA SER A 292 7.46 4.78 -4.22
C SER A 292 7.49 6.30 -4.48
N GLY A 293 7.03 7.12 -3.53
CA GLY A 293 7.15 8.58 -3.58
C GLY A 293 8.60 9.10 -3.59
N LEU A 294 9.58 8.29 -3.15
CA LEU A 294 10.99 8.66 -3.23
C LEU A 294 11.46 8.87 -4.68
N SER A 295 10.88 8.15 -5.66
CA SER A 295 11.27 8.23 -7.07
C SER A 295 11.10 9.61 -7.71
N ILE A 296 10.10 10.37 -7.26
CA ILE A 296 9.85 11.75 -7.67
C ILE A 296 10.49 12.79 -6.73
N GLY A 297 11.26 12.32 -5.74
CA GLY A 297 11.92 13.16 -4.75
C GLY A 297 10.97 13.71 -3.68
N CYS A 298 9.89 13.02 -3.32
CA CYS A 298 9.02 13.45 -2.22
C CYS A 298 9.57 13.01 -0.85
N THR A 299 9.48 13.92 0.12
CA THR A 299 9.76 13.60 1.54
C THR A 299 8.61 12.76 2.09
N LEU A 300 8.93 11.62 2.69
CA LEU A 300 7.94 10.72 3.28
C LEU A 300 7.84 10.92 4.79
N VAL A 301 6.61 10.96 5.30
CA VAL A 301 6.36 10.93 6.76
C VAL A 301 5.98 9.50 7.16
N LEU A 302 6.79 8.90 8.03
CA LEU A 302 6.61 7.58 8.60
C LEU A 302 6.05 7.73 10.01
N TYR A 303 4.72 7.64 10.15
CA TYR A 303 4.08 7.62 11.47
C TYR A 303 4.03 6.20 12.03
N ASP A 304 4.47 6.04 13.27
CA ASP A 304 4.42 4.80 14.05
C ASP A 304 3.53 4.98 15.29
N GLY A 305 2.32 4.41 15.24
CA GLY A 305 1.37 4.37 16.35
C GLY A 305 -0.10 4.49 15.96
N SER A 306 -0.97 4.65 16.96
CA SER A 306 -2.42 4.72 16.80
C SER A 306 -2.85 6.03 16.16
N PRO A 307 -3.70 6.02 15.11
CA PRO A 307 -4.30 7.24 14.57
C PRO A 307 -5.44 7.79 15.45
N LEU A 308 -5.90 7.04 16.45
CA LEU A 308 -7.13 7.33 17.21
C LEU A 308 -6.90 7.68 18.69
N HIS A 309 -5.66 7.60 19.19
CA HIS A 309 -5.37 7.89 20.60
C HIS A 309 -5.61 9.36 20.93
N ASP A 310 -4.93 10.24 20.19
CA ASP A 310 -5.29 11.64 20.04
C ASP A 310 -5.68 11.87 18.57
N PRO A 311 -6.99 11.95 18.26
CA PRO A 311 -7.46 12.15 16.90
C PRO A 311 -6.95 13.45 16.24
N ALA A 312 -6.48 14.43 17.02
CA ALA A 312 -5.91 15.68 16.53
C ALA A 312 -4.39 15.58 16.28
N TYR A 313 -3.68 14.56 16.78
CA TYR A 313 -2.21 14.46 16.64
C TYR A 313 -1.76 14.46 15.18
N LEU A 314 -2.46 13.70 14.32
CA LEU A 314 -2.17 13.63 12.89
C LEU A 314 -2.36 14.97 12.17
N TRP A 315 -3.34 15.78 12.60
CA TRP A 315 -3.52 17.13 12.07
C TRP A 315 -2.43 18.08 12.57
N ARG A 316 -1.96 17.93 13.81
CA ARG A 316 -0.76 18.67 14.29
C ARG A 316 0.49 18.30 13.51
N LEU A 317 0.68 17.02 13.14
CA LEU A 317 1.76 16.62 12.23
C LEU A 317 1.64 17.25 10.84
N VAL A 318 0.41 17.40 10.30
CA VAL A 318 0.17 18.09 9.02
C VAL A 318 0.60 19.55 9.09
N ASP A 319 0.20 20.27 10.15
CA ASP A 319 0.58 21.67 10.35
C ASP A 319 2.08 21.86 10.63
N GLU A 320 2.69 21.00 11.46
CA GLU A 320 4.08 21.13 11.91
C GLU A 320 5.11 20.68 10.85
N LEU A 321 4.79 19.63 10.07
CA LEU A 321 5.65 19.13 8.99
C LEU A 321 5.27 19.70 7.62
N GLY A 322 4.20 20.51 7.53
CA GLY A 322 3.70 21.11 6.30
C GLY A 322 3.24 20.09 5.25
N ILE A 323 2.59 19.00 5.68
CA ILE A 323 2.22 17.87 4.81
C ILE A 323 1.30 18.33 3.68
N THR A 324 1.73 18.13 2.43
CA THR A 324 1.01 18.56 1.23
C THR A 324 0.06 17.50 0.67
N ILE A 325 0.33 16.22 0.92
CA ILE A 325 -0.53 15.09 0.55
C ILE A 325 -0.69 14.20 1.78
N PHE A 326 -1.90 14.18 2.34
CA PHE A 326 -2.27 13.34 3.48
C PHE A 326 -3.18 12.19 3.03
N GLY A 327 -2.61 10.99 2.94
CA GLY A 327 -3.31 9.74 2.66
C GLY A 327 -3.78 9.07 3.94
N THR A 328 -5.08 8.83 4.05
CA THR A 328 -5.70 8.13 5.17
C THR A 328 -6.87 7.27 4.70
N SER A 329 -7.36 6.37 5.54
CA SER A 329 -8.55 5.58 5.22
C SER A 329 -9.82 6.44 5.34
N ALA A 330 -10.84 6.15 4.53
CA ALA A 330 -12.18 6.69 4.74
C ALA A 330 -12.58 6.46 6.20
N LYS A 331 -12.42 5.22 6.69
CA LYS A 331 -12.69 4.82 8.07
C LYS A 331 -12.08 5.75 9.15
N TYR A 332 -10.90 6.33 8.95
CA TYR A 332 -10.35 7.30 9.89
C TYR A 332 -11.11 8.64 9.85
N ILE A 333 -11.34 9.18 8.66
CA ILE A 333 -12.19 10.37 8.46
C ILE A 333 -13.61 10.10 9.00
N ASP A 334 -14.10 8.87 8.85
CA ASP A 334 -15.38 8.36 9.34
C ASP A 334 -15.39 8.06 10.85
N GLN A 335 -14.23 7.97 11.51
CA GLN A 335 -14.18 7.94 12.98
C GLN A 335 -14.09 9.36 13.55
N LEU A 336 -13.62 10.32 12.75
CA LEU A 336 -13.83 11.75 12.98
C LEU A 336 -15.27 12.21 12.60
N ALA A 337 -15.93 11.53 11.66
CA ALA A 337 -17.19 11.94 11.02
C ALA A 337 -18.05 10.78 10.44
N LEU A 338 -18.39 9.78 11.26
CA LEU A 338 -19.30 8.62 11.06
C LEU A 338 -19.69 8.18 9.60
N THR A 339 -18.91 7.33 8.89
CA THR A 339 -19.22 5.93 8.37
C THR A 339 -18.31 5.29 7.25
N ASP A 340 -17.50 4.26 7.62
CA ASP A 340 -16.65 3.21 6.91
C ASP A 340 -16.69 3.03 5.34
N THR A 341 -15.60 2.78 4.56
CA THR A 341 -14.84 1.49 4.29
C THR A 341 -13.65 1.59 3.25
N GLY A 342 -12.89 0.50 2.89
CA GLY A 342 -11.85 0.42 1.80
C GLY A 342 -11.17 -0.98 1.56
N GLY A 343 -10.35 -1.20 0.49
CA GLY A 343 -9.79 -2.52 0.02
C GLY A 343 -8.30 -2.57 -0.47
N THR A 344 -7.75 -3.72 -0.94
CA THR A 344 -6.27 -4.02 -0.88
C THR A 344 -5.56 -4.70 -2.09
N ASP A 345 -6.24 -5.22 -3.11
CA ASP A 345 -5.71 -6.40 -3.85
C ASP A 345 -4.63 -6.17 -4.93
N ILE A 346 -4.65 -5.07 -5.71
CA ILE A 346 -3.80 -4.89 -6.92
C ILE A 346 -2.51 -4.06 -6.76
N CYS A 347 -2.05 -3.80 -5.53
CA CYS A 347 -0.93 -2.88 -5.25
C CYS A 347 -1.07 -1.43 -5.82
N SER A 348 -2.29 -1.06 -6.19
CA SER A 348 -2.69 0.20 -6.82
C SER A 348 -4.21 0.37 -6.61
N LEU A 349 -4.87 1.23 -7.39
CA LEU A 349 -6.33 1.42 -7.41
C LEU A 349 -6.84 1.47 -8.85
N PHE A 350 -8.01 0.87 -9.16
CA PHE A 350 -8.61 0.94 -10.51
C PHE A 350 -9.15 2.33 -10.87
N ALA A 351 -9.48 3.14 -9.87
CA ALA A 351 -9.84 4.54 -10.00
C ALA A 351 -9.26 5.32 -8.82
N GLY A 352 -9.10 6.62 -9.00
CA GLY A 352 -8.51 7.47 -7.96
C GLY A 352 -8.84 8.93 -8.15
N MET A 353 -8.00 9.78 -7.54
CA MET A 353 -8.10 11.22 -7.70
C MET A 353 -7.51 11.69 -9.03
N CYS A 354 -8.10 12.73 -9.62
CA CYS A 354 -7.50 13.46 -10.73
C CYS A 354 -7.70 14.96 -10.48
N SER A 355 -6.60 15.69 -10.33
CA SER A 355 -6.60 17.12 -10.02
C SER A 355 -7.18 18.00 -11.13
N ALA A 356 -7.40 17.45 -12.33
CA ALA A 356 -8.05 18.11 -13.45
C ALA A 356 -9.58 17.89 -13.50
N LEU A 357 -10.16 17.08 -12.61
CA LEU A 357 -11.58 16.73 -12.61
C LEU A 357 -12.32 17.23 -11.35
N PRO A 358 -13.64 17.49 -11.43
CA PRO A 358 -14.47 17.79 -10.26
C PRO A 358 -14.62 16.59 -9.31
N VAL A 359 -15.03 16.86 -8.08
CA VAL A 359 -15.31 15.86 -7.03
C VAL A 359 -16.82 15.80 -6.77
N PHE A 360 -17.38 14.61 -6.68
CA PHE A 360 -18.79 14.37 -6.31
C PHE A 360 -18.88 13.52 -5.04
N ARG A 361 -20.04 13.53 -4.36
CA ARG A 361 -20.21 12.85 -3.06
C ARG A 361 -20.37 11.34 -3.27
N GLY A 362 -19.45 10.55 -2.72
CA GLY A 362 -19.51 9.08 -2.78
C GLY A 362 -18.98 8.46 -4.08
N GLU A 363 -18.50 9.30 -5.01
CA GLU A 363 -17.92 8.88 -6.29
C GLU A 363 -16.38 8.95 -6.23
N ILE A 364 -15.72 7.93 -6.78
CA ILE A 364 -14.29 8.00 -7.11
C ILE A 364 -14.18 8.68 -8.48
N GLN A 365 -13.37 9.75 -8.55
CA GLN A 365 -13.46 10.76 -9.62
C GLN A 365 -13.33 10.21 -11.04
N CYS A 366 -12.40 9.29 -11.29
CA CYS A 366 -12.17 8.72 -12.61
C CYS A 366 -11.46 7.37 -12.58
N ARG A 367 -11.80 6.52 -13.55
CA ARG A 367 -11.00 5.33 -13.93
C ARG A 367 -9.59 5.77 -14.32
N LEU A 368 -8.56 5.06 -13.84
CA LEU A 368 -7.17 5.44 -14.12
C LEU A 368 -6.78 5.15 -15.58
N LEU A 369 -5.85 5.95 -16.10
CA LEU A 369 -5.27 5.75 -17.43
C LEU A 369 -4.58 4.38 -17.53
N GLY A 370 -4.68 3.74 -18.69
CA GLY A 370 -4.14 2.40 -18.94
C GLY A 370 -4.94 1.24 -18.32
N MET A 371 -5.92 1.51 -17.46
CA MET A 371 -6.80 0.51 -16.85
C MET A 371 -8.11 0.40 -17.62
N ALA A 372 -8.33 -0.67 -18.39
CA ALA A 372 -9.51 -0.86 -19.24
C ALA A 372 -10.75 -1.30 -18.42
N VAL A 373 -11.24 -0.42 -17.55
CA VAL A 373 -12.23 -0.75 -16.51
C VAL A 373 -13.67 -0.56 -16.98
N GLU A 374 -14.46 -1.60 -16.79
CA GLU A 374 -15.92 -1.64 -16.98
C GLU A 374 -16.62 -2.32 -15.77
N ALA A 375 -17.95 -2.30 -15.77
CA ALA A 375 -18.76 -3.03 -14.80
C ALA A 375 -19.62 -4.06 -15.55
N PHE A 376 -19.62 -5.33 -15.14
CA PHE A 376 -20.38 -6.40 -15.78
C PHE A 376 -21.56 -6.83 -14.92
N THR A 377 -22.73 -7.04 -15.54
CA THR A 377 -23.89 -7.63 -14.88
C THR A 377 -23.63 -9.11 -14.56
N PRO A 378 -24.41 -9.76 -13.67
CA PRO A 378 -24.28 -11.19 -13.40
C PRO A 378 -24.49 -12.13 -14.61
N THR A 379 -24.92 -11.61 -15.77
CA THR A 379 -25.00 -12.36 -17.03
C THR A 379 -23.76 -12.20 -17.91
N GLY A 380 -22.72 -11.48 -17.45
CA GLY A 380 -21.50 -11.20 -18.22
C GLY A 380 -21.68 -10.16 -19.33
N ALA A 381 -22.73 -9.33 -19.27
CA ALA A 381 -22.92 -8.21 -20.18
C ALA A 381 -22.43 -6.91 -19.53
N ALA A 382 -21.94 -5.95 -20.31
CA ALA A 382 -21.61 -4.63 -19.79
C ALA A 382 -22.85 -3.99 -19.15
N ALA A 383 -22.72 -3.59 -17.88
CA ALA A 383 -23.74 -2.87 -17.14
C ALA A 383 -23.94 -1.48 -17.75
N ARG A 384 -25.18 -1.00 -17.76
CA ARG A 384 -25.51 0.34 -18.22
C ARG A 384 -25.00 1.40 -17.23
N ALA A 385 -24.99 2.66 -17.67
CA ALA A 385 -24.92 3.77 -16.72
C ALA A 385 -26.04 3.61 -15.68
N ASP A 386 -25.71 3.88 -14.42
CA ASP A 386 -26.60 3.74 -13.26
C ASP A 386 -27.10 2.29 -12.98
N GLU A 387 -26.45 1.27 -13.56
CA GLU A 387 -26.71 -0.16 -13.29
C GLU A 387 -25.55 -0.80 -12.47
N PRO A 388 -25.83 -1.47 -11.33
CA PRO A 388 -24.79 -2.14 -10.54
C PRO A 388 -24.19 -3.36 -11.25
N GLY A 389 -22.86 -3.39 -11.43
CA GLY A 389 -22.11 -4.53 -11.95
C GLY A 389 -20.91 -4.94 -11.07
N GLU A 390 -20.30 -6.08 -11.39
CA GLU A 390 -18.98 -6.49 -10.88
C GLU A 390 -17.89 -5.68 -11.59
N LEU A 391 -16.85 -5.25 -10.86
CA LEU A 391 -15.77 -4.45 -11.44
C LEU A 391 -14.80 -5.34 -12.21
N VAL A 392 -14.67 -5.09 -13.52
CA VAL A 392 -13.78 -5.86 -14.40
C VAL A 392 -12.76 -4.99 -15.13
N CYS A 393 -11.57 -5.53 -15.39
CA CYS A 393 -10.58 -4.93 -16.29
C CYS A 393 -10.40 -5.81 -17.54
N LEU A 394 -10.67 -5.23 -18.71
CA LEU A 394 -10.75 -5.93 -20.00
C LEU A 394 -9.39 -6.16 -20.67
N LYS A 395 -8.34 -5.48 -20.21
CA LYS A 395 -6.98 -5.55 -20.75
C LYS A 395 -5.96 -5.79 -19.63
N PRO A 396 -4.83 -6.46 -19.92
CA PRO A 396 -3.74 -6.60 -18.98
C PRO A 396 -3.20 -5.23 -18.52
N PHE A 397 -2.58 -5.19 -17.35
CA PHE A 397 -1.94 -3.98 -16.82
C PHE A 397 -0.61 -4.30 -16.08
N PRO A 398 0.38 -3.38 -16.04
CA PRO A 398 1.75 -3.72 -15.60
C PRO A 398 1.89 -4.14 -14.12
N CYS A 399 0.93 -3.77 -13.27
CA CYS A 399 0.92 -4.13 -11.85
C CYS A 399 -0.02 -5.29 -11.51
N MET A 400 -0.43 -6.09 -12.50
CA MET A 400 -1.03 -7.40 -12.24
C MET A 400 -0.07 -8.27 -11.42
N PRO A 401 -0.54 -9.04 -10.42
CA PRO A 401 0.32 -10.00 -9.74
C PRO A 401 0.87 -11.02 -10.74
N ALA A 402 2.18 -11.27 -10.71
CA ALA A 402 2.83 -12.31 -11.53
C ALA A 402 2.22 -13.72 -11.30
N GLY A 403 1.64 -13.93 -10.12
CA GLY A 403 0.89 -15.12 -9.73
C GLY A 403 0.77 -15.18 -8.21
N PHE A 404 0.11 -16.22 -7.69
CA PHE A 404 0.20 -16.54 -6.26
C PHE A 404 1.45 -17.39 -5.99
N TRP A 405 2.04 -17.20 -4.80
CA TRP A 405 3.19 -17.99 -4.37
C TRP A 405 2.76 -19.43 -4.02
N PRO A 406 3.60 -20.45 -4.29
CA PRO A 406 4.88 -20.41 -5.01
C PRO A 406 4.80 -20.08 -6.51
N LEU A 407 5.79 -19.31 -6.99
CA LEU A 407 6.03 -19.06 -8.41
C LEU A 407 7.02 -20.09 -9.00
N ALA A 408 7.06 -20.22 -10.33
CA ALA A 408 8.00 -21.10 -11.02
C ALA A 408 9.46 -20.85 -10.57
N GLY A 409 10.19 -21.93 -10.27
CA GLY A 409 11.54 -21.89 -9.69
C GLY A 409 11.59 -21.88 -8.16
N TYR A 410 10.45 -21.72 -7.47
CA TYR A 410 10.37 -21.70 -6.01
C TYR A 410 9.42 -22.81 -5.52
N GLY A 411 9.93 -23.94 -5.05
CA GLY A 411 9.12 -25.08 -4.59
C GLY A 411 8.84 -26.14 -5.68
N SER A 412 7.93 -27.08 -5.41
CA SER A 412 7.62 -28.20 -6.32
C SER A 412 6.71 -27.77 -7.48
N ALA A 413 6.79 -28.47 -8.61
CA ALA A 413 5.94 -28.22 -9.77
C ALA A 413 4.44 -28.30 -9.42
N GLU A 414 4.05 -29.29 -8.62
CA GLU A 414 2.68 -29.47 -8.11
C GLU A 414 2.20 -28.27 -7.27
N ALA A 415 3.07 -27.72 -6.42
CA ALA A 415 2.73 -26.56 -5.59
C ALA A 415 2.58 -25.28 -6.43
N VAL A 416 3.43 -25.11 -7.45
CA VAL A 416 3.34 -24.00 -8.41
C VAL A 416 2.08 -24.11 -9.28
N GLU A 417 1.73 -25.31 -9.74
CA GLU A 417 0.48 -25.55 -10.49
C GLU A 417 -0.75 -25.26 -9.61
N ALA A 418 -0.77 -25.73 -8.37
CA ALA A 418 -1.83 -25.44 -7.41
C ALA A 418 -1.93 -23.93 -7.07
N ALA A 419 -0.80 -23.20 -7.02
CA ALA A 419 -0.79 -21.77 -6.82
C ALA A 419 -1.30 -20.98 -8.05
N SER A 420 -0.85 -21.37 -9.25
CA SER A 420 -1.35 -20.84 -10.52
C SER A 420 -2.86 -21.06 -10.65
N LYS A 421 -3.36 -22.25 -10.32
CA LYS A 421 -4.79 -22.54 -10.30
C LYS A 421 -5.55 -21.66 -9.30
N ARG A 422 -5.05 -21.48 -8.07
CA ARG A 422 -5.70 -20.55 -7.10
C ARG A 422 -5.75 -19.11 -7.60
N TYR A 423 -4.72 -18.65 -8.31
CA TYR A 423 -4.69 -17.33 -8.94
C TYR A 423 -5.74 -17.23 -10.07
N GLN A 424 -5.84 -18.25 -10.92
CA GLN A 424 -6.85 -18.32 -11.98
C GLN A 424 -8.28 -18.38 -11.41
N ASP A 425 -8.51 -19.23 -10.42
CA ASP A 425 -9.79 -19.38 -9.73
C ASP A 425 -10.22 -18.09 -8.99
N ALA A 426 -9.27 -17.27 -8.53
CA ALA A 426 -9.54 -16.02 -7.81
C ALA A 426 -10.01 -14.87 -8.70
N TYR A 427 -9.41 -14.69 -9.89
CA TYR A 427 -9.61 -13.48 -10.72
C TYR A 427 -10.29 -13.73 -12.07
N PHE A 428 -10.31 -14.97 -12.58
CA PHE A 428 -10.77 -15.27 -13.95
C PHE A 428 -11.86 -16.35 -14.03
N SER A 429 -12.35 -16.85 -12.88
CA SER A 429 -13.38 -17.90 -12.82
C SER A 429 -14.81 -17.40 -13.08
N GLU A 430 -15.10 -16.14 -12.76
CA GLU A 430 -16.44 -15.55 -12.85
C GLU A 430 -16.76 -15.05 -14.26
N PHE A 431 -15.81 -14.36 -14.91
CA PHE A 431 -15.94 -13.87 -16.28
C PHE A 431 -14.74 -14.29 -17.12
N LYS A 432 -14.99 -15.00 -18.22
CA LYS A 432 -13.94 -15.51 -19.11
C LYS A 432 -13.23 -14.34 -19.83
N GLY A 433 -11.90 -14.33 -19.79
CA GLY A 433 -11.08 -13.43 -20.59
C GLY A 433 -10.89 -12.01 -20.02
N VAL A 434 -11.35 -11.74 -18.78
CA VAL A 434 -11.25 -10.42 -18.14
C VAL A 434 -10.87 -10.56 -16.67
N TRP A 435 -10.12 -9.62 -16.12
CA TRP A 435 -9.82 -9.58 -14.68
C TRP A 435 -11.07 -9.19 -13.90
N CYS A 436 -11.55 -10.04 -12.99
CA CYS A 436 -12.59 -9.68 -12.03
C CYS A 436 -11.95 -9.24 -10.71
N GLU A 437 -12.14 -7.98 -10.32
CA GLU A 437 -11.76 -7.49 -8.99
C GLU A 437 -12.86 -7.89 -7.99
N CYS A 438 -12.96 -9.19 -7.73
CA CYS A 438 -13.96 -9.78 -6.83
C CYS A 438 -13.58 -9.51 -5.34
N SER A 439 -13.41 -8.22 -5.00
CA SER A 439 -13.08 -7.71 -3.66
C SER A 439 -14.28 -7.88 -2.73
N SER A 440 -14.50 -9.13 -2.33
CA SER A 440 -15.70 -9.68 -1.68
C SER A 440 -16.95 -9.66 -2.55
N ARG A 441 -17.79 -10.69 -2.38
CA ARG A 441 -19.14 -10.83 -2.98
C ARG A 441 -20.14 -9.76 -2.50
N ASP A 442 -19.67 -8.77 -1.73
CA ASP A 442 -20.43 -7.76 -1.02
C ASP A 442 -20.30 -6.34 -1.66
N ALA A 443 -19.63 -6.20 -2.81
CA ALA A 443 -19.52 -4.94 -3.56
C ALA A 443 -20.20 -5.02 -4.94
N ALA A 444 -20.58 -3.87 -5.50
CA ALA A 444 -20.95 -3.66 -6.91
C ALA A 444 -20.57 -2.22 -7.30
N VAL A 445 -20.32 -1.96 -8.57
CA VAL A 445 -19.89 -0.65 -9.06
C VAL A 445 -20.91 -0.08 -10.05
N GLU A 446 -21.17 1.22 -9.92
CA GLU A 446 -22.07 2.00 -10.77
C GLU A 446 -21.22 3.05 -11.52
N LEU A 447 -21.15 2.94 -12.84
CA LEU A 447 -20.35 3.84 -13.69
C LEU A 447 -21.10 5.16 -13.91
N THR A 448 -20.56 6.26 -13.40
CA THR A 448 -21.08 7.62 -13.65
C THR A 448 -20.37 8.25 -14.85
N GLY A 449 -20.80 9.45 -15.29
CA GLY A 449 -20.32 10.13 -16.51
C GLY A 449 -18.82 10.50 -16.56
N GLY A 450 -18.01 10.08 -15.60
CA GLY A 450 -16.55 10.22 -15.58
C GLY A 450 -15.84 9.27 -14.61
N GLY A 451 -16.51 8.88 -13.52
CA GLY A 451 -15.97 8.06 -12.43
C GLY A 451 -16.86 6.86 -12.09
N PHE A 452 -16.86 6.46 -10.82
CA PHE A 452 -17.79 5.43 -10.34
C PHE A 452 -18.11 5.49 -8.84
N THR A 453 -19.29 4.95 -8.49
CA THR A 453 -19.74 4.75 -7.11
C THR A 453 -19.51 3.29 -6.71
N SER A 454 -18.92 3.06 -5.53
CA SER A 454 -18.86 1.72 -4.92
C SER A 454 -20.10 1.50 -4.06
N LEU A 455 -20.91 0.51 -4.43
CA LEU A 455 -22.13 0.10 -3.75
C LEU A 455 -21.86 -1.14 -2.90
N ARG A 456 -22.37 -1.16 -1.66
CA ARG A 456 -22.30 -2.34 -0.78
C ARG A 456 -23.55 -3.20 -0.92
N ARG A 457 -23.41 -4.43 -1.42
CA ARG A 457 -24.50 -5.43 -1.43
C ARG A 457 -24.89 -5.75 0.02
N ARG A 458 -26.18 -5.65 0.34
CA ARG A 458 -26.77 -6.37 1.48
C ARG A 458 -27.14 -7.77 1.04
N ARG A 459 -26.70 -8.80 1.78
CA ARG A 459 -27.09 -10.20 1.55
C ARG A 459 -28.63 -10.35 1.45
N PRO A 460 -29.18 -10.83 0.32
CA PRO A 460 -30.57 -11.26 0.24
C PRO A 460 -30.72 -12.67 0.81
N ARG A 461 -31.80 -12.92 1.57
CA ARG A 461 -32.35 -14.28 1.71
C ARG A 461 -33.35 -14.48 0.58
N GLY A 462 -32.97 -15.20 -0.46
CA GLY A 462 -33.85 -15.46 -1.61
C GLY A 462 -33.90 -14.30 -2.61
N PRO A 463 -34.58 -14.52 -3.75
CA PRO A 463 -34.16 -13.92 -5.02
C PRO A 463 -34.81 -12.57 -5.31
N HIS A 464 -34.05 -11.73 -6.03
CA HIS A 464 -34.43 -10.44 -6.62
C HIS A 464 -34.93 -9.37 -5.64
N HIS A 465 -34.09 -8.37 -5.33
CA HIS A 465 -34.42 -6.94 -5.36
C HIS A 465 -33.15 -6.11 -5.05
N TYR A 466 -32.73 -5.26 -5.98
CA TYR A 466 -31.82 -4.15 -5.67
C TYR A 466 -32.66 -2.99 -5.11
N HIS A 467 -32.26 -2.40 -3.99
CA HIS A 467 -32.86 -1.18 -3.46
C HIS A 467 -31.80 -0.10 -3.30
N ALA A 468 -31.92 0.97 -4.09
CA ALA A 468 -31.19 2.20 -3.89
C ALA A 468 -31.60 2.85 -2.56
N PHE A 469 -30.62 3.35 -1.80
CA PHE A 469 -30.86 4.06 -0.55
C PHE A 469 -31.29 5.52 -0.83
N ALA A 470 -32.53 5.69 -1.30
CA ALA A 470 -33.15 6.99 -1.47
C ALA A 470 -34.03 7.35 -0.26
N SER A 471 -33.77 8.53 0.33
CA SER A 471 -34.52 9.18 1.40
C SER A 471 -34.44 8.58 2.82
N ARG A 472 -33.70 9.28 3.70
CA ARG A 472 -34.28 10.02 4.84
C ARG A 472 -33.19 10.74 5.63
N GLU A 473 -33.03 12.04 5.38
CA GLU A 473 -32.81 13.02 6.44
C GLU A 473 -33.10 14.43 5.89
N ARG A 474 -33.90 15.21 6.62
CA ARG A 474 -34.19 16.62 6.32
C ARG A 474 -33.74 17.45 7.50
N ARG A 475 -33.19 18.64 7.18
CA ARG A 475 -32.71 19.68 8.10
C ARG A 475 -31.42 19.27 8.84
N TRP A 476 -30.32 19.90 8.48
CA TRP A 476 -29.79 21.07 9.19
C TRP A 476 -29.08 21.98 8.16
N THR A 477 -29.45 23.26 8.11
CA THR A 477 -28.69 24.30 7.41
C THR A 477 -28.11 25.26 8.42
N ASP A 478 -27.08 25.99 7.99
CA ASP A 478 -26.52 27.19 8.64
C ASP A 478 -25.70 26.97 9.93
N HIS A 479 -24.38 26.78 9.76
CA HIS A 479 -23.40 27.80 10.18
C HIS A 479 -21.96 27.45 9.76
N ALA A 480 -21.44 28.15 8.74
CA ALA A 480 -20.00 28.44 8.55
C ALA A 480 -19.82 29.49 7.43
N ARG A 481 -19.76 30.78 7.79
CA ARG A 481 -19.27 31.85 6.91
C ARG A 481 -18.38 32.79 7.74
N ALA A 482 -17.32 33.28 7.09
CA ALA A 482 -16.11 33.84 7.69
C ALA A 482 -15.24 32.74 8.36
N GLU A 483 -13.91 32.73 8.23
CA GLU A 483 -13.00 33.86 7.99
C GLU A 483 -11.94 33.70 6.87
N ARG A 484 -11.61 34.87 6.28
CA ARG A 484 -10.30 35.37 5.81
C ARG A 484 -9.34 34.48 5.01
N ARG A 485 -9.20 34.85 3.73
CA ARG A 485 -8.07 34.53 2.83
C ARG A 485 -6.72 35.00 3.40
N ARG A 486 -5.66 34.21 3.17
CA ARG A 486 -4.28 34.70 3.02
C ARG A 486 -3.68 34.13 1.72
N PRO A 487 -2.77 34.85 1.04
CA PRO A 487 -2.20 34.39 -0.23
C PRO A 487 -1.21 33.25 -0.02
N VAL A 488 -1.24 32.27 -0.92
CA VAL A 488 -0.21 31.24 -1.05
C VAL A 488 1.10 31.91 -1.48
N ARG A 489 2.20 31.61 -0.79
CA ARG A 489 3.57 31.93 -1.23
C ARG A 489 4.20 30.68 -1.81
N ASP A 490 5.00 30.84 -2.87
CA ASP A 490 5.79 29.78 -3.45
C ASP A 490 6.76 29.19 -2.41
N HIS A 491 6.70 27.87 -2.19
CA HIS A 491 7.65 27.12 -1.36
C HIS A 491 7.98 25.77 -2.01
N PRO A 492 9.26 25.35 -2.03
CA PRO A 492 9.69 24.14 -2.73
C PRO A 492 9.77 22.90 -1.81
N ALA A 493 8.67 22.16 -1.65
CA ALA A 493 8.67 20.73 -1.30
C ALA A 493 7.24 20.15 -1.39
N ILE A 494 7.10 18.87 -1.72
CA ILE A 494 5.84 18.12 -1.64
C ILE A 494 6.03 16.96 -0.65
N PRO A 495 5.90 17.20 0.68
CA PRO A 495 5.84 16.13 1.68
C PRO A 495 4.55 15.31 1.57
N ILE A 496 4.70 14.00 1.58
CA ILE A 496 3.62 13.00 1.50
C ILE A 496 3.61 12.18 2.80
N CYS A 497 2.45 12.07 3.43
CA CYS A 497 2.19 11.18 4.55
C CYS A 497 1.11 10.19 4.15
N ALA A 498 1.33 8.89 4.35
CA ALA A 498 0.30 7.88 4.20
C ALA A 498 0.23 7.05 5.49
N LEU A 499 -0.95 6.96 6.08
CA LEU A 499 -1.20 6.13 7.25
C LEU A 499 -1.42 4.68 6.81
N SER A 500 -0.74 3.75 7.49
CA SER A 500 -1.10 2.33 7.43
C SER A 500 -2.56 2.18 7.88
N PRO A 501 -3.45 1.54 7.09
CA PRO A 501 -4.88 1.51 7.40
C PRO A 501 -5.16 0.62 8.62
N PRO A 502 -5.84 1.12 9.67
CA PRO A 502 -6.28 0.30 10.80
C PRO A 502 -7.46 -0.59 10.38
N PHE A 503 -7.21 -1.88 10.16
CA PHE A 503 -8.23 -2.77 9.60
C PHE A 503 -9.29 -3.23 10.62
N SER A 504 -10.43 -3.66 10.07
CA SER A 504 -11.62 -4.11 10.80
C SER A 504 -11.35 -5.20 11.84
N ALA A 505 -11.60 -4.90 13.11
CA ALA A 505 -11.68 -5.89 14.18
C ALA A 505 -12.95 -6.75 14.00
N ARG A 506 -12.81 -7.92 13.36
CA ARG A 506 -13.79 -8.99 13.49
C ARG A 506 -13.62 -9.63 14.87
N LEU A 507 -14.55 -9.35 15.78
CA LEU A 507 -14.72 -10.14 17.00
C LEU A 507 -15.01 -11.59 16.59
N ALA A 508 -14.09 -12.50 16.90
CA ALA A 508 -14.28 -13.93 16.68
C ALA A 508 -15.35 -14.48 17.65
N PRO A 509 -16.28 -15.33 17.19
CA PRO A 509 -17.32 -15.88 18.04
C PRO A 509 -16.84 -17.13 18.80
N GLY A 510 -17.14 -17.24 20.10
CA GLY A 510 -17.04 -18.51 20.80
C GLY A 510 -16.77 -18.42 22.30
N VAL A 511 -17.83 -18.43 23.11
CA VAL A 511 -17.88 -19.20 24.36
C VAL A 511 -19.24 -19.91 24.41
N ASP A 512 -19.24 -21.13 24.93
CA ASP A 512 -20.26 -22.16 24.71
C ASP A 512 -21.57 -21.95 25.50
N ARG A 513 -22.63 -22.64 25.07
CA ARG A 513 -23.96 -22.67 25.70
C ARG A 513 -24.05 -23.78 26.75
N THR A 514 -24.03 -23.42 28.03
CA THR A 514 -24.62 -24.26 29.09
C THR A 514 -25.57 -23.45 29.97
N ARG A 515 -26.86 -23.86 29.99
CA ARG A 515 -27.81 -23.49 31.05
C ARG A 515 -27.54 -24.38 32.28
N PRO A 516 -27.83 -23.91 33.51
CA PRO A 516 -29.18 -24.14 34.05
C PRO A 516 -29.73 -22.89 34.77
N SER A 517 -30.97 -22.48 34.48
CA SER A 517 -32.16 -22.67 35.32
C SER A 517 -32.29 -21.70 36.51
N GLY A 518 -33.42 -21.01 36.62
CA GLY A 518 -33.91 -20.52 37.92
C GLY A 518 -34.43 -19.08 37.96
N ILE A 519 -35.75 -18.99 38.18
CA ILE A 519 -36.44 -17.92 38.91
C ILE A 519 -36.73 -16.60 38.14
N ARG A 520 -37.94 -16.09 38.40
CA ARG A 520 -38.65 -14.97 37.76
C ARG A 520 -38.51 -13.69 38.61
N GLU A 521 -39.22 -12.65 38.17
CA GLU A 521 -39.59 -11.42 38.89
C GLU A 521 -38.50 -10.33 38.87
N GLY A 522 -38.83 -9.05 38.67
CA GLY A 522 -40.13 -8.42 38.40
C GLY A 522 -39.98 -6.95 37.97
N CYS A 523 -41.06 -6.31 37.53
CA CYS A 523 -41.05 -4.92 37.04
C CYS A 523 -40.63 -3.90 38.11
N ALA A 524 -39.91 -2.85 37.69
CA ALA A 524 -40.12 -1.49 38.21
C ALA A 524 -39.70 -0.43 37.19
N SER A 525 -40.58 0.55 36.98
CA SER A 525 -40.35 1.77 36.21
C SER A 525 -39.57 2.82 37.03
N GLY A 526 -38.82 3.70 36.36
CA GLY A 526 -38.13 4.81 37.03
C GLY A 526 -37.57 5.85 36.06
N GLN A 527 -38.37 6.84 35.68
CA GLN A 527 -37.88 8.08 35.06
C GLN A 527 -37.14 8.93 36.11
N LEU A 528 -36.17 9.73 35.67
CA LEU A 528 -35.86 11.13 36.09
C LEU A 528 -34.57 11.55 35.35
N ARG A 529 -34.66 12.35 34.27
CA ARG A 529 -34.64 13.83 34.19
C ARG A 529 -33.23 14.44 34.16
N TYR A 530 -32.99 15.21 33.09
CA TYR A 530 -31.84 16.10 32.89
C TYR A 530 -31.90 17.35 33.76
N THR A 531 -30.73 17.79 34.24
CA THR A 531 -30.24 19.17 34.49
C THR A 531 -28.84 19.00 35.10
N THR A 532 -27.79 19.76 34.75
CA THR A 532 -27.61 20.92 33.86
C THR A 532 -26.31 20.77 33.09
#